data_AF-A0A5C4M099-F1
#
_entry.id   AF-A0A5C4M099-F1
#
_cell.length_a   1.000
_cell.length_b   1.000
_cell.length_c   1.000
_cell.angle_alpha   90.00
_cell.angle_beta   90.00
_cell.angle_gamma   90.00
#
_symmetry.space_group_name_H-M   'P 1'
#
loop_
_entity.id
_entity.type
_entity.pdbx_description
1 polymer ?
#
loop_
_entity_poly.entity_id
_entity_poly.type
_entity_poly.pdbx_seq_one_letter_code
_entity_poly.pdbx_strand_id
1 'polypeptide(L)'
;MCGACGEQGKLDWARPFLAGLPARSAVAAALKALARPGLRVTARGGGWLVAAPTGRTSACSSLTELIATARPWLDAPGEFEPRGSGTVTTPEPDARRPVRIWVDPDAEPQSLARGGDVVVPDREHEALALRQLATPPWSLRCYLAPTGPPDLRAAPEDAADLLVWLELARPEAIVAACAGLDIEVRDGHVVRACASW
;
A
#
# COMPACT_ATOMS: atom_id res chain seq x y z
N MET A 1 -0.91 14.75 -27.04
CA MET A 1 -0.03 15.38 -26.03
C MET A 1 -0.80 15.52 -24.74
N CYS A 2 -0.42 14.79 -23.68
CA CYS A 2 -0.72 15.11 -22.28
C CYS A 2 0.46 14.69 -21.40
N GLY A 3 1.65 15.23 -21.71
CA GLY A 3 2.80 15.17 -20.83
C GLY A 3 2.65 16.20 -19.73
N ALA A 4 2.05 15.81 -18.60
CA ALA A 4 2.10 16.54 -17.31
C ALA A 4 1.59 15.73 -16.10
N CYS A 5 1.28 14.43 -16.23
CA CYS A 5 0.81 13.58 -15.12
C CYS A 5 1.84 12.54 -14.64
N GLY A 6 3.06 12.58 -15.18
CA GLY A 6 4.16 11.71 -14.77
C GLY A 6 5.04 12.42 -13.75
N GLU A 7 5.46 11.69 -12.72
CA GLU A 7 6.68 11.92 -11.92
C GLU A 7 6.58 12.54 -10.51
N GLN A 8 5.44 13.06 -10.01
CA GLN A 8 5.42 13.62 -8.64
C GLN A 8 4.40 13.06 -7.64
N GLY A 9 3.48 12.20 -8.06
CA GLY A 9 2.82 11.30 -7.13
C GLY A 9 3.83 10.22 -6.75
N LYS A 10 4.42 10.27 -5.55
CA LYS A 10 5.05 9.10 -4.92
C LYS A 10 4.15 7.90 -5.24
N LEU A 11 4.70 6.85 -5.86
CA LEU A 11 3.94 5.71 -6.35
C LEU A 11 2.92 5.29 -5.29
N ASP A 12 1.65 5.60 -5.55
CA ASP A 12 0.56 5.14 -4.70
C ASP A 12 0.42 3.66 -4.98
N TRP A 13 1.03 2.86 -4.12
CA TRP A 13 1.02 1.41 -4.19
C TRP A 13 -0.41 0.87 -4.25
N ALA A 14 -1.38 1.60 -3.69
CA ALA A 14 -2.76 1.19 -3.64
C ALA A 14 -3.55 1.55 -4.90
N ARG A 15 -3.00 2.37 -5.80
CA ARG A 15 -3.69 2.87 -6.99
C ARG A 15 -4.35 1.79 -7.84
N PRO A 16 -3.73 0.62 -8.11
CA PRO A 16 -4.38 -0.45 -8.88
C PRO A 16 -5.69 -0.94 -8.24
N PHE A 17 -5.77 -0.91 -6.90
CA PHE A 17 -6.94 -1.34 -6.16
C PHE A 17 -8.06 -0.28 -6.12
N LEU A 18 -7.74 0.96 -6.46
CA LEU A 18 -8.62 2.13 -6.29
C LEU A 18 -9.09 2.70 -7.62
N ALA A 19 -9.04 1.91 -8.71
CA ALA A 19 -9.39 2.33 -10.06
C ALA A 19 -10.88 2.75 -10.21
N GLY A 20 -11.78 2.23 -9.37
CA GLY A 20 -13.22 2.53 -9.41
C GLY A 20 -13.71 3.55 -8.37
N LEU A 21 -14.80 4.27 -8.69
CA LEU A 21 -15.52 5.09 -7.70
C LEU A 21 -16.03 4.25 -6.51
N PRO A 22 -16.57 3.02 -6.69
CA PRO A 22 -16.97 2.17 -5.55
C PRO A 22 -15.82 1.90 -4.58
N ALA A 23 -14.63 1.52 -5.09
CA ALA A 23 -13.45 1.26 -4.26
C ALA A 23 -13.01 2.52 -3.50
N ARG A 24 -13.01 3.69 -4.15
CA ARG A 24 -12.69 4.96 -3.47
C ARG A 24 -13.74 5.34 -2.43
N SER A 25 -15.01 5.07 -2.68
CA SER A 25 -16.08 5.28 -1.70
C SER A 25 -15.94 4.35 -0.49
N ALA A 26 -15.54 3.10 -0.69
CA ALA A 26 -15.25 2.16 0.39
C ALA A 26 -14.08 2.64 1.27
N VAL A 27 -13.00 3.13 0.66
CA VAL A 27 -11.88 3.76 1.40
C VAL A 27 -12.35 5.00 2.18
N ALA A 28 -13.22 5.82 1.60
CA ALA A 28 -13.78 6.98 2.31
C ALA A 28 -14.63 6.55 3.52
N ALA A 29 -15.38 5.45 3.40
CA ALA A 29 -16.17 4.87 4.48
C ALA A 29 -15.27 4.30 5.59
N ALA A 30 -14.25 3.52 5.23
CA ALA A 30 -13.25 2.98 6.15
C ALA A 30 -12.56 4.09 6.95
N LEU A 31 -12.12 5.14 6.26
CA LEU A 31 -11.46 6.28 6.91
C LEU A 31 -12.41 7.05 7.83
N LYS A 32 -13.68 7.20 7.44
CA LYS A 32 -14.70 7.84 8.27
C LYS A 32 -14.98 7.05 9.55
N ALA A 33 -14.94 5.73 9.50
CA ALA A 33 -15.13 4.88 10.68
C ALA A 33 -14.02 5.07 11.73
N LEU A 34 -12.82 5.46 11.30
CA LEU A 34 -11.65 5.73 12.16
C LEU A 34 -11.52 7.21 12.56
N ALA A 35 -12.33 8.09 11.96
CA ALA A 35 -12.18 9.53 12.13
C ALA A 35 -12.99 10.05 13.31
N ARG A 36 -12.40 11.02 14.02
CA ARG A 36 -13.11 11.84 14.99
C ARG A 36 -14.23 12.64 14.30
N PRO A 37 -15.29 13.02 15.06
CA PRO A 37 -16.40 13.77 14.50
C PRO A 37 -15.97 15.03 13.73
N GLY A 38 -16.65 15.28 12.61
CA GLY A 38 -16.48 16.48 11.79
C GLY A 38 -15.57 16.35 10.58
N LEU A 39 -14.76 15.28 10.46
CA LEU A 39 -14.06 14.98 9.22
C LEU A 39 -15.06 14.46 8.17
N ARG A 40 -15.02 15.02 6.96
CA ARG A 40 -15.80 14.51 5.83
C ARG A 40 -14.86 14.11 4.71
N VAL A 41 -15.06 12.93 4.16
CA VAL A 41 -14.28 12.38 3.05
C VAL A 41 -15.26 12.00 1.96
N THR A 42 -15.08 12.53 0.74
CA THR A 42 -15.95 12.25 -0.40
C THR A 42 -15.11 11.74 -1.57
N ALA A 43 -15.43 10.55 -2.08
CA ALA A 43 -14.79 10.01 -3.27
C ALA A 43 -15.22 10.77 -4.54
N ARG A 44 -14.28 10.96 -5.47
CA ARG A 44 -14.44 11.65 -6.76
C ARG A 44 -13.78 10.85 -7.88
N GLY A 45 -13.94 11.31 -9.12
CA GLY A 45 -13.36 10.66 -10.32
C GLY A 45 -11.84 10.49 -10.28
N GLY A 46 -11.11 11.36 -9.56
CA GLY A 46 -9.65 11.36 -9.48
C GLY A 46 -9.06 11.23 -8.07
N GLY A 47 -9.83 10.77 -7.08
CA GLY A 47 -9.38 10.62 -5.70
C GLY A 47 -10.45 11.00 -4.69
N TRP A 48 -10.11 11.83 -3.71
CA TRP A 48 -10.98 12.24 -2.61
C TRP A 48 -10.93 13.75 -2.38
N LEU A 49 -12.03 14.28 -1.87
CA LEU A 49 -12.09 15.59 -1.23
C LEU A 49 -12.25 15.39 0.27
N VAL A 50 -11.29 15.91 1.04
CA VAL A 50 -11.31 15.91 2.51
C VAL A 50 -11.73 17.29 2.98
N ALA A 51 -12.76 17.37 3.81
CA ALA A 51 -13.16 18.58 4.50
C ALA A 51 -12.94 18.41 6.01
N ALA A 52 -12.09 19.27 6.56
CA ALA A 52 -11.82 19.33 7.98
C ALA A 52 -12.99 19.97 8.75
N PRO A 53 -13.14 19.69 10.06
CA PRO A 53 -14.11 20.38 10.92
C PRO A 53 -13.98 21.92 10.89
N THR A 54 -12.78 22.43 10.60
CA THR A 54 -12.47 23.86 10.48
C THR A 54 -12.96 24.49 9.17
N GLY A 55 -13.58 23.73 8.28
CA GLY A 55 -14.04 24.19 6.96
C GLY A 55 -12.97 24.16 5.86
N ARG A 56 -11.70 23.90 6.20
CA ARG A 56 -10.64 23.72 5.19
C ARG A 56 -10.92 22.47 4.36
N THR A 57 -10.73 22.59 3.04
CA THR A 57 -10.86 21.46 2.11
C THR A 57 -9.55 21.19 1.39
N SER A 58 -9.27 19.90 1.15
CA SER A 58 -8.08 19.43 0.46
C SER A 58 -8.47 18.32 -0.52
N ALA A 59 -7.99 18.41 -1.76
CA ALA A 59 -8.09 17.32 -2.71
C ALA A 59 -6.90 16.37 -2.54
N CYS A 60 -7.16 15.06 -2.53
CA CYS A 60 -6.16 14.00 -2.40
C CYS A 60 -6.29 13.07 -3.60
N SER A 61 -5.19 12.81 -4.30
CA SER A 61 -5.15 11.98 -5.51
C SER A 61 -4.69 10.55 -5.24
N SER A 62 -4.12 10.29 -4.05
CA SER A 62 -3.61 8.99 -3.61
C SER A 62 -4.08 8.60 -2.21
N LEU A 63 -3.98 7.31 -1.88
CA LEU A 63 -4.25 6.81 -0.54
C LEU A 63 -3.29 7.44 0.49
N THR A 64 -2.00 7.52 0.18
CA THR A 64 -1.00 8.16 1.05
C THR A 64 -1.33 9.65 1.30
N GLU A 65 -1.71 10.42 0.28
CA GLU A 65 -2.13 11.82 0.46
C GLU A 65 -3.39 11.94 1.31
N LEU A 66 -4.35 11.03 1.11
CA LEU A 66 -5.59 10.98 1.87
C LEU A 66 -5.31 10.73 3.35
N ILE A 67 -4.55 9.69 3.68
CA ILE A 67 -4.19 9.36 5.07
C ILE A 67 -3.37 10.47 5.71
N ALA A 68 -2.36 11.02 5.01
CA ALA A 68 -1.56 12.13 5.51
C ALA A 68 -2.42 13.38 5.80
N THR A 69 -3.37 13.68 4.92
CA THR A 69 -4.31 14.80 5.09
C THR A 69 -5.23 14.55 6.28
N ALA A 70 -5.79 13.35 6.41
CA ALA A 70 -6.74 13.01 7.47
C ALA A 70 -6.09 12.80 8.85
N ARG A 71 -4.78 12.50 8.91
CA ARG A 71 -4.03 12.11 10.12
C ARG A 71 -4.36 12.92 11.39
N PRO A 72 -4.49 14.26 11.37
CA PRO A 72 -4.81 15.02 12.59
C PRO A 72 -6.16 14.68 13.24
N TRP A 73 -7.05 14.00 12.51
CA TRP A 73 -8.40 13.64 12.93
C TRP A 73 -8.62 12.14 13.06
N LEU A 74 -7.57 11.33 12.85
CA LEU A 74 -7.62 9.88 13.04
C LEU A 74 -7.01 9.54 14.39
N ASP A 75 -7.53 8.51 15.03
CA ASP A 75 -6.84 7.92 16.18
C ASP A 75 -5.63 7.11 15.71
N ALA A 76 -4.74 6.80 16.65
CA ALA A 76 -3.59 5.96 16.35
C ALA A 76 -4.10 4.59 15.84
N PRO A 77 -3.46 4.02 14.81
CA PRO A 77 -3.82 2.69 14.35
C PRO A 77 -3.59 1.69 15.49
N GLY A 78 -4.65 1.00 15.91
CA GLY A 78 -4.57 -0.17 16.78
C GLY A 78 -4.37 -1.45 15.95
N GLU A 79 -4.82 -2.57 16.51
CA GLU A 79 -4.94 -3.83 15.77
C GLU A 79 -5.90 -3.69 14.58
N PHE A 80 -5.72 -4.54 13.57
CA PHE A 80 -6.63 -4.57 12.43
C PHE A 80 -8.00 -5.09 12.87
N GLU A 81 -9.04 -4.29 12.63
CA GLU A 81 -10.42 -4.66 12.89
C GLU A 81 -11.24 -4.52 11.59
N PRO A 82 -11.80 -5.63 11.06
CA PRO A 82 -12.67 -5.59 9.89
C PRO A 82 -14.00 -4.89 10.21
N ARG A 83 -14.48 -4.04 9.29
CA ARG A 83 -15.73 -3.27 9.48
C ARG A 83 -16.69 -3.39 8.30
N GLY A 84 -16.35 -4.16 7.27
CA GLY A 84 -17.16 -4.30 6.07
C GLY A 84 -17.32 -3.00 5.29
N SER A 85 -16.29 -2.13 5.29
CA SER A 85 -16.38 -0.81 4.64
C SER A 85 -16.52 -0.87 3.11
N GLY A 86 -16.26 -2.04 2.52
CA GLY A 86 -16.54 -2.35 1.13
C GLY A 86 -15.35 -2.95 0.38
N THR A 87 -15.67 -3.45 -0.81
CA THR A 87 -14.69 -4.08 -1.71
C THR A 87 -13.83 -3.04 -2.43
N VAL A 88 -12.70 -3.51 -2.95
CA VAL A 88 -11.80 -2.73 -3.82
C VAL A 88 -11.69 -3.42 -5.18
N THR A 89 -11.06 -2.75 -6.15
CA THR A 89 -10.77 -3.37 -7.44
C THR A 89 -9.66 -4.40 -7.27
N THR A 90 -9.87 -5.63 -7.74
CA THR A 90 -8.77 -6.59 -7.90
C THR A 90 -8.03 -6.25 -9.20
N PRO A 91 -6.76 -5.84 -9.15
CA PRO A 91 -5.99 -5.53 -10.35
C PRO A 91 -5.70 -6.80 -11.14
N GLU A 92 -5.20 -6.63 -12.37
CA GLU A 92 -4.61 -7.75 -13.10
C GLU A 92 -3.39 -8.30 -12.35
N PRO A 93 -3.03 -9.58 -12.57
CA PRO A 93 -1.78 -10.13 -12.08
C PRO A 93 -0.59 -9.23 -12.40
N ASP A 94 0.29 -9.09 -11.42
CA ASP A 94 1.43 -8.19 -11.56
C ASP A 94 2.43 -8.75 -12.56
N ALA A 95 2.58 -8.03 -13.67
CA ALA A 95 3.52 -8.36 -14.74
C ALA A 95 4.97 -7.93 -14.44
N ARG A 96 5.22 -7.21 -13.33
CA ARG A 96 6.57 -6.93 -12.86
C ARG A 96 7.30 -8.24 -12.56
N ARG A 97 8.63 -8.18 -12.53
CA ARG A 97 9.44 -9.39 -12.28
C ARG A 97 9.45 -9.75 -10.79
N PRO A 98 9.21 -11.02 -10.39
CA PRO A 98 9.43 -11.44 -9.01
C PRO A 98 10.94 -11.46 -8.68
N VAL A 99 11.28 -10.99 -7.48
CA VAL A 99 12.63 -11.03 -6.89
C VAL A 99 12.56 -11.67 -5.52
N ARG A 100 13.46 -12.61 -5.22
CA ARG A 100 13.70 -13.11 -3.86
C ARG A 100 14.92 -12.43 -3.26
N ILE A 101 14.92 -12.28 -1.95
CA ILE A 101 16.09 -11.85 -1.18
C ILE A 101 16.43 -13.00 -0.23
N TRP A 102 17.69 -13.43 -0.23
CA TRP A 102 18.22 -14.46 0.65
C TRP A 102 19.33 -13.89 1.51
N VAL A 103 19.40 -14.32 2.76
CA VAL A 103 20.50 -13.95 3.66
C VAL A 103 21.50 -15.10 3.70
N ASP A 104 22.73 -14.84 3.30
CA ASP A 104 23.86 -15.77 3.34
C ASP A 104 25.10 -15.04 3.88
N PRO A 105 25.58 -15.36 5.10
CA PRO A 105 26.67 -14.63 5.75
C PRO A 105 28.01 -14.73 5.00
N ASP A 106 28.17 -15.68 4.09
CA ASP A 106 29.37 -15.84 3.28
C ASP A 106 29.29 -15.09 1.93
N ALA A 107 28.14 -14.47 1.62
CA ALA A 107 27.93 -13.73 0.39
C ALA A 107 28.57 -12.33 0.43
N GLU A 108 29.12 -11.92 -0.71
CA GLU A 108 29.52 -10.51 -0.89
C GLU A 108 28.28 -9.60 -0.95
N PRO A 109 28.34 -8.37 -0.40
CA PRO A 109 27.24 -7.41 -0.49
C PRO A 109 26.83 -7.15 -1.96
N GLN A 110 25.63 -7.56 -2.33
CA GLN A 110 25.05 -7.28 -3.64
C GLN A 110 24.01 -6.18 -3.54
N SER A 111 24.09 -5.20 -4.44
CA SER A 111 22.96 -4.30 -4.69
C SER A 111 21.92 -5.00 -5.55
N LEU A 112 20.68 -4.50 -5.53
CA LEU A 112 19.70 -4.85 -6.57
C LEU A 112 20.29 -4.47 -7.93
N ALA A 113 20.87 -5.44 -8.63
CA ALA A 113 21.33 -5.31 -10.00
C ALA A 113 20.13 -5.36 -10.95
N ARG A 114 20.33 -5.23 -12.28
CA ARG A 114 19.27 -5.27 -13.33
C ARG A 114 18.60 -6.65 -13.48
N GLY A 115 18.11 -7.19 -12.37
CA GLY A 115 17.14 -8.25 -12.23
C GLY A 115 17.76 -9.60 -11.87
N GLY A 116 17.42 -10.09 -10.69
CA GLY A 116 17.85 -11.37 -10.15
C GLY A 116 17.27 -11.56 -8.76
N ASP A 117 17.22 -12.81 -8.28
CA ASP A 117 17.19 -13.04 -6.84
C ASP A 117 18.49 -12.48 -6.25
N VAL A 118 18.41 -11.83 -5.10
CA VAL A 118 19.52 -11.13 -4.45
C VAL A 118 19.95 -11.91 -3.23
N VAL A 119 21.26 -12.09 -3.06
CA VAL A 119 21.84 -12.66 -1.85
C VAL A 119 22.56 -11.55 -1.09
N VAL A 120 22.25 -11.39 0.19
CA VAL A 120 22.81 -10.36 1.06
C VAL A 120 23.48 -10.99 2.28
N PRO A 121 24.52 -10.37 2.85
CA PRO A 121 25.28 -10.96 3.95
C PRO A 121 24.51 -11.01 5.28
N ASP A 122 23.62 -10.05 5.51
CA ASP A 122 22.98 -9.87 6.81
C ASP A 122 21.61 -9.17 6.70
N ARG A 123 20.97 -8.98 7.86
CA ARG A 123 19.65 -8.34 7.99
C ARG A 123 19.67 -6.86 7.67
N GLU A 124 20.79 -6.16 7.87
CA GLU A 124 20.89 -4.73 7.54
C GLU A 124 20.86 -4.54 6.03
N HIS A 125 21.58 -5.38 5.30
CA HIS A 125 21.58 -5.39 3.84
C HIS A 125 20.25 -5.88 3.25
N GLU A 126 19.56 -6.82 3.92
CA GLU A 126 18.18 -7.21 3.55
C GLU A 126 17.24 -6.01 3.67
N ALA A 127 17.25 -5.30 4.80
CA ALA A 127 16.43 -4.11 5.02
C ALA A 127 16.73 -3.02 3.96
N LEU A 128 18.01 -2.82 3.62
CA LEU A 128 18.40 -1.90 2.54
C LEU A 128 17.82 -2.33 1.18
N ALA A 129 17.91 -3.60 0.83
CA ALA A 129 17.36 -4.15 -0.42
C ALA A 129 15.83 -4.02 -0.47
N LEU A 130 15.14 -4.24 0.66
CA LEU A 130 13.69 -4.06 0.77
C LEU A 130 13.27 -2.59 0.57
N ARG A 131 13.97 -1.63 1.19
CA ARG A 131 13.74 -0.19 0.97
C ARG A 131 13.99 0.22 -0.48
N GLN A 132 15.02 -0.34 -1.11
CA GLN A 132 15.30 -0.12 -2.53
C GLN A 132 14.16 -0.68 -3.40
N LEU A 133 13.68 -1.89 -3.11
CA LEU A 133 12.58 -2.54 -3.85
C LEU A 133 11.27 -1.74 -3.76
N ALA A 134 11.01 -1.10 -2.62
CA ALA A 134 9.84 -0.25 -2.43
C ALA A 134 9.92 1.14 -3.09
N THR A 135 11.07 1.51 -3.68
CA THR A 135 11.28 2.84 -4.27
C THR A 135 11.56 2.76 -5.77
N PRO A 136 11.22 3.80 -6.56
CA PRO A 136 11.60 3.86 -7.96
C PRO A 136 13.12 3.82 -8.14
N PRO A 137 13.64 3.15 -9.19
CA PRO A 137 12.89 2.52 -10.27
C PRO A 137 12.45 1.07 -9.98
N TRP A 138 12.88 0.47 -8.85
CA TRP A 138 12.66 -0.95 -8.57
C TRP A 138 11.21 -1.28 -8.33
N SER A 139 10.49 -0.44 -7.59
CA SER A 139 9.04 -0.62 -7.36
C SER A 139 8.22 -0.56 -8.65
N LEU A 140 8.78 -0.08 -9.77
CA LEU A 140 8.13 -0.11 -11.08
C LEU A 140 8.49 -1.34 -11.92
N ARG A 141 9.54 -2.08 -11.56
CA ARG A 141 10.15 -3.14 -12.38
C ARG A 141 10.03 -4.51 -11.75
N CYS A 142 10.09 -4.57 -10.43
CA CYS A 142 10.13 -5.79 -9.65
C CYS A 142 9.13 -5.74 -8.50
N TYR A 143 8.80 -6.91 -7.97
CA TYR A 143 8.09 -7.08 -6.71
C TYR A 143 8.75 -8.20 -5.89
N LEU A 144 8.55 -8.19 -4.57
CA LEU A 144 9.06 -9.24 -3.70
C LEU A 144 8.26 -10.52 -3.91
N ALA A 145 8.92 -11.61 -4.32
CA ALA A 145 8.24 -12.89 -4.54
C ALA A 145 7.63 -13.42 -3.24
N PRO A 146 6.48 -14.13 -3.29
CA PRO A 146 5.87 -14.72 -2.10
C PRO A 146 6.82 -15.67 -1.37
N THR A 147 6.96 -15.50 -0.06
CA THR A 147 7.86 -16.31 0.79
C THR A 147 7.11 -17.28 1.72
N GLY A 148 5.78 -17.19 1.80
CA GLY A 148 4.97 -18.00 2.71
C GLY A 148 3.48 -17.63 2.69
N PRO A 149 2.68 -18.25 3.57
CA PRO A 149 1.28 -17.89 3.74
C PRO A 149 1.14 -16.47 4.33
N PRO A 150 -0.01 -15.80 4.12
CA PRO A 150 -0.26 -14.48 4.71
C PRO A 150 -0.45 -14.57 6.23
N ASP A 151 0.10 -13.58 6.94
CA ASP A 151 -0.09 -13.36 8.38
C ASP A 151 -1.52 -12.90 8.70
N LEU A 152 -2.10 -12.11 7.79
CA LEU A 152 -3.42 -11.52 7.93
C LEU A 152 -4.31 -11.88 6.74
N ARG A 153 -5.54 -12.32 7.01
CA ARG A 153 -6.56 -12.56 6.00
C ARG A 153 -7.79 -11.72 6.29
N ALA A 154 -8.26 -10.98 5.29
CA ALA A 154 -9.50 -10.20 5.39
C ALA A 154 -10.52 -10.69 4.36
N ALA A 155 -11.81 -10.60 4.69
CA ALA A 155 -12.87 -10.93 3.75
C ALA A 155 -12.96 -9.84 2.66
N PRO A 156 -13.51 -10.13 1.47
CA PRO A 156 -13.56 -9.14 0.39
C PRO A 156 -14.23 -7.82 0.74
N GLU A 157 -15.27 -7.86 1.57
CA GLU A 157 -15.98 -6.70 2.12
C GLU A 157 -15.13 -5.82 3.04
N ASP A 158 -14.01 -6.34 3.56
CA ASP A 158 -13.08 -5.63 4.44
C ASP A 158 -11.84 -5.11 3.69
N ALA A 159 -11.79 -5.27 2.36
CA ALA A 159 -10.60 -4.92 1.59
C ALA A 159 -10.22 -3.43 1.74
N ALA A 160 -11.21 -2.54 1.77
CA ALA A 160 -10.94 -1.12 1.99
C ALA A 160 -10.43 -0.82 3.40
N ASP A 161 -10.92 -1.53 4.42
CA ASP A 161 -10.45 -1.42 5.80
C ASP A 161 -8.97 -1.84 5.89
N LEU A 162 -8.62 -2.94 5.21
CA LEU A 162 -7.24 -3.45 5.16
C LEU A 162 -6.29 -2.43 4.52
N LEU A 163 -6.63 -1.86 3.36
CA LEU A 163 -5.78 -0.87 2.70
C LEU A 163 -5.55 0.38 3.56
N VAL A 164 -6.62 0.87 4.20
CA VAL A 164 -6.54 2.04 5.11
C VAL A 164 -5.68 1.71 6.32
N TRP A 165 -5.88 0.54 6.95
CA TRP A 165 -5.10 0.12 8.10
C TRP A 165 -3.61 -0.03 7.75
N LEU A 166 -3.28 -0.68 6.63
CA LEU A 166 -1.89 -0.86 6.19
C LEU A 166 -1.17 0.49 5.98
N GLU A 167 -1.82 1.44 5.30
CA GLU A 167 -1.24 2.78 5.08
C GLU A 167 -1.12 3.59 6.39
N LEU A 168 -2.07 3.40 7.32
CA LEU A 168 -2.11 4.12 8.59
C LEU A 168 -1.10 3.59 9.61
N ALA A 169 -1.04 2.26 9.76
CA ALA A 169 -0.23 1.48 10.71
C ALA A 169 1.22 1.36 10.28
N ARG A 170 1.47 1.21 8.96
CA ARG A 170 2.81 0.98 8.39
C ARG A 170 3.64 -0.01 9.20
N PRO A 171 3.15 -1.26 9.35
CA PRO A 171 3.82 -2.25 10.17
C PRO A 171 5.25 -2.53 9.69
N GLU A 172 6.11 -2.95 10.62
CA GLU A 172 7.50 -3.32 10.32
C GLU A 172 7.57 -4.54 9.38
N ALA A 173 6.67 -5.51 9.52
CA ALA A 173 6.53 -6.60 8.58
C ALA A 173 5.10 -7.19 8.66
N ILE A 174 4.42 -7.30 7.52
CA ILE A 174 3.18 -8.08 7.41
C ILE A 174 2.95 -8.55 5.98
N VAL A 175 2.44 -9.78 5.83
CA VAL A 175 1.83 -10.28 4.59
C VAL A 175 0.33 -10.36 4.81
N ALA A 176 -0.44 -9.62 4.02
CA ALA A 176 -1.90 -9.61 4.07
C ALA A 176 -2.51 -10.10 2.76
N ALA A 177 -3.58 -10.90 2.87
CA ALA A 177 -4.35 -11.37 1.73
C ALA A 177 -5.84 -11.04 1.88
N CYS A 178 -6.48 -10.59 0.82
CA CYS A 178 -7.92 -10.26 0.80
C CYS A 178 -8.43 -10.24 -0.63
N ALA A 179 -9.63 -10.73 -0.98
CA ALA A 179 -10.24 -10.55 -2.32
C ALA A 179 -9.34 -10.81 -3.56
N GLY A 180 -8.42 -11.78 -3.47
CA GLY A 180 -7.45 -12.02 -4.53
C GLY A 180 -6.35 -10.95 -4.63
N LEU A 181 -6.08 -10.25 -3.52
CA LEU A 181 -5.03 -9.26 -3.32
C LEU A 181 -3.99 -9.89 -2.40
N ASP A 182 -2.72 -9.79 -2.77
CA ASP A 182 -1.57 -10.10 -1.92
C ASP A 182 -0.78 -8.82 -1.71
N ILE A 183 -0.64 -8.41 -0.44
CA ILE A 183 0.09 -7.21 -0.04
C ILE A 183 1.14 -7.60 0.98
N GLU A 184 2.37 -7.16 0.77
CA GLU A 184 3.45 -7.31 1.75
C GLU A 184 4.04 -5.93 2.06
N VAL A 185 4.04 -5.62 3.35
CA VAL A 185 4.70 -4.44 3.91
C VAL A 185 5.92 -4.91 4.68
N ARG A 186 7.07 -4.27 4.45
CA ARG A 186 8.31 -4.46 5.23
C ARG A 186 8.98 -3.11 5.47
N ASP A 187 9.47 -2.88 6.68
CA ASP A 187 10.04 -1.61 7.15
C ASP A 187 9.10 -0.42 6.88
N GLY A 188 7.79 -0.62 7.02
CA GLY A 188 6.78 0.42 6.72
C GLY A 188 6.64 0.75 5.22
N HIS A 189 7.22 -0.07 4.35
CA HIS A 189 7.18 0.08 2.89
C HIS A 189 6.44 -1.09 2.22
N VAL A 190 5.61 -0.80 1.23
CA VAL A 190 4.94 -1.83 0.43
C VAL A 190 5.92 -2.38 -0.62
N VAL A 191 6.29 -3.64 -0.47
CA VAL A 191 7.28 -4.35 -1.32
C VAL A 191 6.62 -5.36 -2.27
N ARG A 192 5.36 -5.72 -2.01
CA ARG A 192 4.47 -6.47 -2.91
C ARG A 192 3.05 -5.94 -2.74
N ALA A 193 2.36 -5.74 -3.85
CA ALA A 193 0.96 -5.33 -3.91
C ALA A 193 0.42 -5.75 -5.27
N CYS A 194 -0.09 -6.97 -5.35
CA CYS A 194 -0.47 -7.61 -6.61
C CYS A 194 -1.76 -8.43 -6.44
N ALA A 195 -2.33 -8.88 -7.56
CA ALA A 195 -3.33 -9.94 -7.49
C ALA A 195 -2.68 -11.25 -7.00
N SER A 196 -3.42 -12.07 -6.26
CA SER A 196 -3.00 -13.41 -5.87
C SER A 196 -3.02 -14.34 -7.09
N TRP A 197 -2.01 -15.18 -7.23
CA TRP A 197 -1.93 -16.22 -8.26
C TRP A 197 -2.82 -17.41 -7.97
#